data_AF-F8S865-F1
#
_entry.id   AF-F8S865-F1
#
_cell.length_a   1.000
_cell.length_b   1.000
_cell.length_c   1.000
_cell.angle_alpha   90.00
_cell.angle_beta   90.00
_cell.angle_gamma   90.00
#
_symmetry.space_group_name_H-M   'P 1'
#
loop_
_entity.id
_entity.type
_entity.pdbx_description
1 polymer ?
#
loop_
_entity_poly.entity_id
_entity_poly.type
_entity_poly.pdbx_seq_one_letter_code
_entity_poly.pdbx_strand_id
1 'polypeptide(L)'
;DAMGMNMVSKGVQNVLDYLQNDFPDMDVISISGNYCSDKKPAAVNWIEGRGKSVVCEAIIKDQVVKKVLKTTVPALVELNMIKNLAGSAVAGSLGGFNAHASNIVSAVFIATGQDPAQNVESSHCITMMEAVNDGKDLHVSVTMPSIEVGTVGGGTQLASQSACLELLGVKGANLESPGANSRLLATVVAGAVLAGELSLMSALAAGQLVKSHMKYNRSSKDMSKSACGLSI
;
A
#
# COMPACT_ATOMS: atom_id res chain seq x y z
N ASP A 1 -17.23 -5.12 -6.38
CA ASP A 1 -16.68 -3.78 -6.72
C ASP A 1 -16.75 -2.79 -5.57
N ALA A 2 -17.76 -2.83 -4.69
CA ALA A 2 -17.66 -2.12 -3.42
C ALA A 2 -16.53 -2.69 -2.53
N MET A 3 -15.96 -1.87 -1.65
CA MET A 3 -15.02 -2.34 -0.62
C MET A 3 -15.71 -3.35 0.31
N GLY A 4 -16.98 -3.10 0.66
CA GLY A 4 -17.89 -4.12 1.18
C GLY A 4 -18.24 -4.04 2.66
N MET A 5 -17.64 -3.14 3.45
CA MET A 5 -17.87 -3.09 4.90
C MET A 5 -19.35 -3.05 5.31
N ASN A 6 -20.16 -2.13 4.75
CA ASN A 6 -21.59 -2.07 5.07
C ASN A 6 -22.36 -3.32 4.62
N MET A 7 -21.98 -3.91 3.49
CA MET A 7 -22.60 -5.12 2.94
C MET A 7 -22.33 -6.32 3.85
N VAL A 8 -21.08 -6.48 4.30
CA VAL A 8 -20.65 -7.55 5.20
C VAL A 8 -21.32 -7.37 6.56
N SER A 9 -21.31 -6.17 7.15
CA SER A 9 -21.98 -5.92 8.44
C SER A 9 -23.46 -6.26 8.39
N LYS A 10 -24.17 -5.90 7.31
CA LYS A 10 -25.58 -6.28 7.15
C LYS A 10 -25.77 -7.80 7.07
N GLY A 11 -24.88 -8.50 6.35
CA GLY A 11 -24.89 -9.96 6.28
C GLY A 11 -24.64 -10.61 7.64
N VAL A 12 -23.65 -10.12 8.39
CA VAL A 12 -23.33 -10.60 9.74
C VAL A 12 -24.51 -10.41 10.69
N GLN A 13 -25.20 -9.26 10.65
CA GLN A 13 -26.38 -9.04 11.50
C GLN A 13 -27.45 -10.11 11.25
N ASN A 14 -27.77 -10.39 9.99
CA ASN A 14 -28.75 -11.42 9.65
C ASN A 14 -28.33 -12.83 10.12
N VAL A 15 -27.03 -13.13 10.07
CA VAL A 15 -26.49 -14.41 10.56
C VAL A 15 -26.59 -14.49 12.08
N LEU A 16 -26.29 -13.40 12.80
CA LEU A 16 -26.43 -13.34 14.25
C LEU A 16 -27.88 -13.50 14.68
N ASP A 17 -28.82 -12.81 14.02
CA ASP A 17 -30.26 -12.93 14.26
C ASP A 17 -30.75 -14.38 14.00
N TYR A 18 -30.21 -15.04 12.98
CA TYR A 18 -30.50 -16.45 12.71
C TYR A 18 -30.00 -17.35 13.82
N LEU A 19 -28.73 -17.19 14.24
CA LEU A 19 -28.10 -17.99 15.29
C LEU A 19 -28.79 -17.84 16.65
N GLN A 20 -29.36 -16.67 16.96
CA GLN A 20 -30.13 -16.49 18.19
C GLN A 20 -31.39 -17.35 18.26
N ASN A 21 -31.92 -17.84 17.13
CA ASN A 21 -33.03 -18.80 17.16
C ASN A 21 -32.57 -20.19 17.62
N ASP A 22 -31.34 -20.59 17.27
CA ASP A 22 -30.76 -21.89 17.64
C ASP A 22 -30.11 -21.85 19.03
N PHE A 23 -29.57 -20.69 19.41
CA PHE A 23 -28.89 -20.43 20.68
C PHE A 23 -29.57 -19.25 21.40
N PRO A 24 -30.74 -19.47 22.03
CA PRO A 24 -31.53 -18.38 22.62
C PRO A 24 -30.88 -17.74 23.86
N ASP A 25 -29.86 -18.38 24.43
CA ASP A 25 -29.03 -17.87 25.52
C ASP A 25 -27.80 -17.07 25.03
N MET A 26 -27.57 -16.97 23.71
CA MET A 26 -26.49 -16.17 23.13
C MET A 26 -26.79 -14.67 23.22
N ASP A 27 -25.90 -13.93 23.88
CA ASP A 27 -25.93 -12.47 23.93
C ASP A 27 -24.95 -11.84 22.92
N VAL A 28 -25.48 -11.02 22.00
CA VAL A 28 -24.69 -10.31 20.99
C VAL A 28 -24.30 -8.95 21.53
N ILE A 29 -23.09 -8.87 22.11
CA ILE A 29 -22.57 -7.64 22.70
C ILE A 29 -22.26 -6.57 21.63
N SER A 30 -21.65 -6.97 20.50
CA SER A 30 -21.30 -6.09 19.39
C SER A 30 -21.12 -6.88 18.10
N ILE A 31 -21.52 -6.29 16.97
CA ILE A 31 -21.27 -6.84 15.63
C ILE A 31 -19.79 -6.82 15.24
N SER A 32 -19.00 -5.94 15.87
CA SER A 32 -17.56 -5.84 15.67
C SER A 32 -16.84 -5.97 17.00
N GLY A 33 -16.28 -7.15 17.24
CA GLY A 33 -15.41 -7.45 18.39
C GLY A 33 -13.93 -7.16 18.14
N ASN A 34 -13.62 -6.26 17.20
CA ASN A 34 -12.25 -5.99 16.71
C ASN A 34 -11.50 -7.17 16.06
N TYR A 35 -12.12 -8.33 15.89
CA TYR A 35 -11.53 -9.48 15.18
C TYR A 35 -11.63 -9.38 13.64
N CYS A 36 -12.09 -8.24 13.11
CA CYS A 36 -12.14 -8.01 11.67
C CYS A 36 -10.76 -8.01 11.00
N SER A 37 -9.73 -7.25 11.42
CA SER A 37 -9.72 -6.02 12.24
C SER A 37 -9.73 -4.76 11.36
N ASP A 38 -10.63 -3.80 11.60
CA ASP A 38 -10.76 -2.61 10.75
C ASP A 38 -10.01 -1.39 11.26
N LYS A 39 -9.12 -0.77 10.46
CA LYS A 39 -8.41 0.48 10.81
C LYS A 39 -7.52 0.38 12.05
N LYS A 40 -7.05 -0.84 12.35
CA LYS A 40 -6.13 -1.15 13.46
C LYS A 40 -5.06 -2.13 12.97
N PRO A 41 -3.80 -1.99 13.42
CA PRO A 41 -2.78 -2.98 13.11
C PRO A 41 -3.15 -4.30 13.80
N ALA A 42 -3.27 -5.37 13.01
CA ALA A 42 -3.67 -6.68 13.52
C ALA A 42 -3.05 -7.82 12.72
N ALA A 43 -2.54 -8.83 13.44
CA ALA A 43 -1.84 -9.95 12.83
C ALA A 43 -2.77 -10.82 11.98
N VAL A 44 -4.05 -10.91 12.35
CA VAL A 44 -5.06 -11.63 11.57
C VAL A 44 -5.15 -11.09 10.13
N ASN A 45 -5.11 -9.78 9.92
CA ASN A 45 -5.13 -9.19 8.57
C ASN A 45 -3.85 -9.51 7.77
N TRP A 46 -2.71 -9.65 8.45
CA TRP A 46 -1.44 -10.01 7.82
C TRP A 46 -1.40 -11.49 7.42
N ILE A 47 -1.91 -12.38 8.28
CA ILE A 47 -1.82 -13.83 8.13
C ILE A 47 -2.95 -14.37 7.26
N GLU A 48 -4.20 -14.02 7.58
CA GLU A 48 -5.41 -14.53 6.91
C GLU A 48 -5.83 -13.65 5.71
N GLY A 49 -5.27 -12.44 5.62
CA GLY A 49 -5.64 -11.45 4.61
C GLY A 49 -6.94 -10.70 4.95
N ARG A 50 -7.17 -9.60 4.24
CA ARG A 50 -8.42 -8.81 4.33
C ARG A 50 -8.66 -8.00 3.06
N GLY A 51 -9.86 -8.03 2.49
CA GLY A 51 -10.11 -7.34 1.23
C GLY A 51 -9.49 -8.08 0.03
N LYS A 52 -8.37 -7.60 -0.51
CA LYS A 52 -7.64 -8.23 -1.63
C LYS A 52 -6.18 -8.49 -1.25
N SER A 53 -5.77 -9.75 -1.38
CA SER A 53 -4.38 -10.15 -1.27
C SER A 53 -3.74 -10.14 -2.65
N VAL A 54 -2.66 -9.37 -2.82
CA VAL A 54 -2.04 -9.13 -4.13
C VAL A 54 -0.53 -9.31 -4.03
N VAL A 55 0.03 -9.99 -5.03
CA VAL A 55 1.47 -10.03 -5.29
C VAL A 55 1.75 -9.33 -6.61
N CYS A 56 2.77 -8.47 -6.63
CA CYS A 56 3.26 -7.85 -7.85
C CYS A 56 4.78 -8.04 -7.92
N GLU A 57 5.31 -8.38 -9.09
CA GLU A 57 6.73 -8.64 -9.30
C GLU A 57 7.22 -8.11 -10.64
N ALA A 58 8.53 -7.87 -10.73
CA ALA A 58 9.20 -7.46 -11.95
C ALA A 58 10.67 -7.89 -11.96
N ILE A 59 11.22 -8.08 -13.16
CA ILE A 59 12.67 -8.21 -13.39
C ILE A 59 13.19 -6.91 -13.99
N ILE A 60 14.11 -6.26 -13.28
CA ILE A 60 14.75 -5.02 -13.69
C ILE A 60 16.16 -5.33 -14.20
N LYS A 61 16.37 -5.09 -15.50
CA LYS A 61 17.65 -5.38 -16.15
C LYS A 61 18.79 -4.52 -15.59
N ASP A 62 20.01 -5.07 -15.52
CA ASP A 62 21.22 -4.38 -15.03
C ASP A 62 21.36 -2.94 -15.55
N GLN A 63 21.15 -2.77 -16.87
CA GLN A 63 21.26 -1.48 -17.53
C GLN A 63 20.27 -0.45 -16.99
N VAL A 64 19.06 -0.87 -16.62
CA VAL A 64 18.04 0.00 -16.01
C VAL A 64 18.42 0.33 -14.57
N VAL A 65 18.91 -0.66 -13.81
CA VAL A 65 19.38 -0.44 -12.43
C VAL A 65 20.51 0.60 -12.40
N LYS A 66 21.49 0.49 -13.30
CA LYS A 66 22.60 1.44 -13.37
C LYS A 66 22.18 2.81 -13.94
N LYS A 67 21.46 2.82 -15.07
CA LYS A 67 21.17 4.07 -15.80
C LYS A 67 19.99 4.85 -15.25
N VAL A 68 18.96 4.20 -14.71
CA VAL A 68 17.77 4.86 -14.20
C VAL A 68 17.83 4.96 -12.69
N LEU A 69 18.06 3.83 -12.00
CA LEU A 69 18.04 3.76 -10.55
C LEU A 69 19.34 4.27 -9.89
N LYS A 70 20.41 4.44 -10.68
CA LYS A 70 21.71 4.98 -10.26
C LYS A 70 22.34 4.20 -9.10
N THR A 71 22.13 2.89 -9.08
CA THR A 71 22.65 1.97 -8.05
C THR A 71 23.10 0.65 -8.70
N THR A 72 23.37 -0.37 -7.88
CA THR A 72 23.73 -1.73 -8.32
C THR A 72 22.79 -2.77 -7.71
N VAL A 73 22.65 -3.92 -8.37
CA VAL A 73 21.82 -5.03 -7.87
C VAL A 73 22.28 -5.49 -6.47
N PRO A 74 23.58 -5.74 -6.20
CA PRO A 74 24.03 -6.17 -4.88
C PRO A 74 23.67 -5.17 -3.77
N ALA A 75 23.83 -3.87 -4.03
CA ALA A 75 23.50 -2.82 -3.06
C ALA A 75 22.00 -2.78 -2.73
N LEU A 76 21.12 -3.01 -3.71
CA LEU A 76 19.68 -3.07 -3.49
C LEU A 76 19.27 -4.29 -2.68
N VAL A 77 19.82 -5.46 -3.00
CA VAL A 77 19.56 -6.71 -2.27
C VAL A 77 20.05 -6.59 -0.83
N GLU A 78 21.27 -6.13 -0.62
CA GLU A 78 21.84 -5.94 0.72
C GLU A 78 21.01 -4.94 1.55
N LEU A 79 20.66 -3.78 0.97
CA LEU A 79 19.84 -2.80 1.66
C LEU A 79 18.46 -3.35 2.00
N ASN A 80 17.80 -4.10 1.09
CA ASN A 80 16.50 -4.70 1.38
C ASN A 80 16.56 -5.67 2.54
N MET A 81 17.58 -6.54 2.57
CA MET A 81 17.80 -7.49 3.66
C MET A 81 18.01 -6.78 5.00
N ILE A 82 18.87 -5.77 5.03
CA ILE A 82 19.20 -5.07 6.29
C ILE A 82 18.06 -4.17 6.75
N LYS A 83 17.43 -3.41 5.84
CA LYS A 83 16.41 -2.42 6.19
C LYS A 83 15.02 -3.05 6.33
N ASN A 84 14.49 -3.60 5.24
CA ASN A 84 13.08 -3.99 5.16
C ASN A 84 12.81 -5.30 5.89
N LEU A 85 13.80 -6.18 6.01
CA LEU A 85 13.67 -7.43 6.75
C LEU A 85 14.25 -7.33 8.16
N ALA A 86 15.58 -7.31 8.29
CA ALA A 86 16.22 -7.36 9.62
C ALA A 86 15.87 -6.15 10.48
N GLY A 87 15.89 -4.93 9.92
CA GLY A 87 15.52 -3.70 10.62
C GLY A 87 14.08 -3.72 11.09
N SER A 88 13.14 -4.08 10.22
CA SER A 88 11.73 -4.22 10.58
C SER A 88 11.48 -5.31 11.63
N ALA A 89 12.21 -6.43 11.56
CA ALA A 89 12.13 -7.50 12.54
C ALA A 89 12.60 -7.03 13.93
N VAL A 90 13.76 -6.34 14.00
CA VAL A 90 14.28 -5.76 15.25
C VAL A 90 13.32 -4.70 15.81
N ALA A 91 12.66 -3.93 14.94
CA ALA A 91 11.67 -2.93 15.34
C ALA A 91 10.35 -3.51 15.84
N GLY A 92 10.13 -4.84 15.75
CA GLY A 92 8.85 -5.46 16.10
C GLY A 92 7.71 -5.07 15.17
N SER A 93 8.02 -4.79 13.89
CA SER A 93 7.05 -4.37 12.90
C SER A 93 6.05 -5.49 12.57
N LEU A 94 4.76 -5.14 12.51
CA LEU A 94 3.69 -6.04 12.09
C LEU A 94 3.27 -5.69 10.67
N GLY A 95 3.58 -6.57 9.70
CA GLY A 95 3.24 -6.37 8.29
C GLY A 95 3.99 -5.22 7.59
N GLY A 96 4.87 -4.50 8.29
CA GLY A 96 5.67 -3.38 7.75
C GLY A 96 7.08 -3.79 7.34
N PHE A 97 7.21 -4.73 6.39
CA PHE A 97 8.48 -5.21 5.85
C PHE A 97 8.79 -4.55 4.50
N ASN A 98 8.65 -3.22 4.45
CA ASN A 98 8.74 -2.40 3.25
C ASN A 98 9.36 -1.03 3.56
N ALA A 99 9.63 -0.24 2.53
CA ALA A 99 10.23 1.07 2.70
C ALA A 99 9.20 2.18 2.96
N HIS A 100 8.17 2.29 2.12
CA HIS A 100 7.14 3.34 2.23
C HIS A 100 5.82 3.00 1.52
N ALA A 101 5.38 1.74 1.56
CA ALA A 101 4.12 1.33 0.91
C ALA A 101 2.94 2.23 1.32
N SER A 102 2.88 2.62 2.60
CA SER A 102 1.88 3.55 3.15
C SER A 102 1.78 4.88 2.40
N ASN A 103 2.89 5.44 1.91
CA ASN A 103 2.86 6.71 1.17
C ASN A 103 2.08 6.55 -0.14
N ILE A 104 2.37 5.48 -0.88
CA ILE A 104 1.74 5.22 -2.18
C ILE A 104 0.27 4.84 -1.99
N VAL A 105 -0.02 3.94 -1.05
CA VAL A 105 -1.40 3.55 -0.71
C VAL A 105 -2.23 4.78 -0.36
N SER A 106 -1.74 5.64 0.55
CA SER A 106 -2.45 6.87 0.94
C SER A 106 -2.71 7.80 -0.24
N ALA A 107 -1.71 8.01 -1.11
CA ALA A 107 -1.85 8.87 -2.28
C ALA A 107 -2.91 8.35 -3.26
N VAL A 108 -2.87 7.05 -3.59
CA VAL A 108 -3.86 6.42 -4.48
C VAL A 108 -5.24 6.43 -3.82
N PHE A 109 -5.33 6.15 -2.53
CA PHE A 109 -6.60 6.09 -1.79
C PHE A 109 -7.32 7.44 -1.80
N ILE A 110 -6.60 8.52 -1.48
CA ILE A 110 -7.15 9.88 -1.48
C ILE A 110 -7.58 10.29 -2.90
N ALA A 111 -6.75 10.01 -3.91
CA ALA A 111 -7.04 10.36 -5.29
C ALA A 111 -8.26 9.61 -5.85
N THR A 112 -8.45 8.35 -5.45
CA THR A 112 -9.49 7.46 -6.00
C THR A 112 -10.72 7.30 -5.09
N GLY A 113 -10.79 8.05 -3.99
CA GLY A 113 -11.96 8.09 -3.11
C GLY A 113 -12.17 6.86 -2.24
N GLN A 114 -11.07 6.19 -1.87
CA GLN A 114 -11.05 5.13 -0.88
C GLN A 114 -11.12 5.71 0.53
N ASP A 115 -11.19 4.86 1.56
CA ASP A 115 -11.14 5.27 2.97
C ASP A 115 -9.68 5.40 3.42
N PRO A 116 -9.14 6.62 3.66
CA PRO A 116 -7.73 6.79 4.00
C PRO A 116 -7.35 6.18 5.36
N ALA A 117 -8.33 5.96 6.26
CA ALA A 117 -8.04 5.33 7.55
C ALA A 117 -7.67 3.85 7.40
N GLN A 118 -8.12 3.19 6.32
CA GLN A 118 -7.78 1.80 6.02
C GLN A 118 -6.36 1.63 5.48
N ASN A 119 -5.60 2.71 5.32
CA ASN A 119 -4.18 2.65 5.03
C ASN A 119 -3.41 1.88 6.12
N VAL A 120 -3.89 1.87 7.37
CA VAL A 120 -3.27 1.13 8.48
C VAL A 120 -3.01 -0.33 8.10
N GLU A 121 -4.02 -1.01 7.56
CA GLU A 121 -3.94 -2.41 7.15
C GLU A 121 -3.69 -2.59 5.65
N SER A 122 -4.13 -1.66 4.79
CA SER A 122 -3.90 -1.73 3.34
C SER A 122 -2.44 -1.48 2.95
N SER A 123 -1.63 -0.91 3.85
CA SER A 123 -0.19 -0.70 3.65
C SER A 123 0.68 -1.85 4.16
N HIS A 124 0.08 -2.90 4.72
CA HIS A 124 0.78 -4.15 4.99
C HIS A 124 1.45 -4.64 3.70
N CYS A 125 2.77 -4.75 3.73
CA CYS A 125 3.57 -5.07 2.57
C CYS A 125 4.90 -5.69 3.01
N ILE A 126 5.28 -6.77 2.35
CA ILE A 126 6.66 -7.29 2.35
C ILE A 126 7.28 -7.08 0.97
N THR A 127 8.44 -6.43 0.95
CA THR A 127 9.23 -6.17 -0.25
C THR A 127 10.41 -7.14 -0.28
N MET A 128 10.51 -7.93 -1.35
CA MET A 128 11.61 -8.85 -1.58
C MET A 128 12.44 -8.41 -2.79
N MET A 129 13.75 -8.59 -2.70
CA MET A 129 14.70 -8.23 -3.75
C MET A 129 15.76 -9.32 -3.85
N GLU A 130 15.91 -9.89 -5.04
CA GLU A 130 16.81 -11.00 -5.30
C GLU A 130 17.63 -10.74 -6.57
N ALA A 131 18.90 -11.17 -6.54
CA ALA A 131 19.74 -11.10 -7.72
C ALA A 131 19.45 -12.33 -8.60
N VAL A 132 19.10 -12.12 -9.86
CA VAL A 132 18.77 -13.17 -10.83
C VAL A 132 19.65 -13.06 -12.07
N ASN A 133 19.61 -14.06 -12.95
CA ASN A 133 20.41 -14.11 -14.18
C ASN A 133 21.92 -13.92 -13.90
N ASP A 134 22.49 -14.80 -13.06
CA ASP A 134 23.89 -14.74 -12.60
C ASP A 134 24.24 -13.44 -11.84
N GLY A 135 23.25 -12.87 -11.15
CA GLY A 135 23.39 -11.64 -10.38
C GLY A 135 23.41 -10.35 -11.20
N LYS A 136 23.09 -10.44 -12.51
CA LYS A 136 23.04 -9.27 -13.40
C LYS A 136 21.78 -8.46 -13.21
N ASP A 137 20.65 -9.13 -13.07
CA ASP A 137 19.35 -8.47 -13.03
C ASP A 137 18.76 -8.55 -11.62
N LEU A 138 17.85 -7.63 -11.32
CA LEU A 138 17.13 -7.59 -10.05
C LEU A 138 15.72 -8.14 -10.24
N HIS A 139 15.38 -9.21 -9.54
CA HIS A 139 13.98 -9.53 -9.27
C HIS A 139 13.52 -8.74 -8.05
N VAL A 140 12.36 -8.11 -8.16
CA VAL A 140 11.73 -7.37 -7.07
C VAL A 140 10.27 -7.76 -7.00
N SER A 141 9.76 -7.95 -5.79
CA SER A 141 8.33 -8.20 -5.55
C SER A 141 7.82 -7.47 -4.32
N VAL A 142 6.52 -7.18 -4.33
CA VAL A 142 5.76 -6.75 -3.17
C VAL A 142 4.58 -7.70 -2.96
N THR A 143 4.36 -8.10 -1.72
CA THR A 143 3.18 -8.89 -1.32
C THR A 143 2.38 -8.10 -0.30
N MET A 144 1.12 -7.83 -0.65
CA MET A 144 0.19 -7.00 0.13
C MET A 144 -1.07 -7.81 0.44
N PRO A 145 -1.19 -8.41 1.63
CA PRO A 145 -2.25 -9.38 1.92
C PRO A 145 -3.61 -8.74 2.22
N SER A 146 -3.64 -7.44 2.54
CA SER A 146 -4.81 -6.79 3.13
C SER A 146 -5.27 -5.49 2.44
N ILE A 147 -5.23 -5.42 1.10
CA ILE A 147 -5.64 -4.20 0.37
C ILE A 147 -7.16 -4.05 0.37
N GLU A 148 -7.66 -2.97 0.98
CA GLU A 148 -9.10 -2.68 1.05
C GLU A 148 -9.48 -1.54 0.13
N VAL A 149 -9.95 -1.92 -1.06
CA VAL A 149 -10.37 -0.98 -2.10
C VAL A 149 -11.72 -1.32 -2.67
N GLY A 150 -12.40 -0.30 -3.18
CA GLY A 150 -13.63 -0.40 -3.94
C GLY A 150 -13.72 0.65 -5.04
N THR A 151 -14.54 0.38 -6.04
CA THR A 151 -14.81 1.25 -7.19
C THR A 151 -16.25 1.73 -7.24
N VAL A 152 -17.05 1.34 -6.22
CA VAL A 152 -18.45 1.71 -5.99
C VAL A 152 -18.64 2.02 -4.51
N GLY A 153 -19.44 3.06 -4.20
CA GLY A 153 -19.79 3.46 -2.84
C GLY A 153 -18.75 4.36 -2.16
N GLY A 154 -19.11 4.93 -1.02
CA GLY A 154 -18.23 5.86 -0.27
C GLY A 154 -17.80 7.07 -1.10
N GLY A 155 -16.54 7.48 -0.93
CA GLY A 155 -15.93 8.63 -1.61
C GLY A 155 -15.74 8.43 -3.11
N THR A 156 -15.84 7.20 -3.62
CA THR A 156 -15.66 6.91 -5.05
C THR A 156 -16.68 7.63 -5.92
N GLN A 157 -17.82 8.05 -5.39
CA GLN A 157 -18.90 8.73 -6.11
C GLN A 157 -18.66 10.22 -6.33
N LEU A 158 -17.71 10.82 -5.60
CA LEU A 158 -17.36 12.23 -5.77
C LEU A 158 -16.76 12.46 -7.16
N ALA A 159 -17.03 13.61 -7.76
CA ALA A 159 -16.69 13.87 -9.16
C ALA A 159 -15.17 13.74 -9.44
N SER A 160 -14.33 14.34 -8.60
CA SER A 160 -12.87 14.30 -8.78
C SER A 160 -12.31 12.89 -8.60
N GLN A 161 -12.75 12.16 -7.58
CA GLN A 161 -12.34 10.79 -7.32
C GLN A 161 -12.83 9.83 -8.41
N SER A 162 -14.03 10.07 -8.94
CA SER A 162 -14.57 9.32 -10.07
C SER A 162 -13.71 9.49 -11.32
N ALA A 163 -13.29 10.71 -11.63
CA ALA A 163 -12.41 10.98 -12.77
C ALA A 163 -11.06 10.25 -12.64
N CYS A 164 -10.49 10.15 -11.43
CA CYS A 164 -9.28 9.37 -11.20
C CYS A 164 -9.50 7.86 -11.40
N LEU A 165 -10.65 7.33 -10.99
CA LEU A 165 -11.01 5.92 -11.25
C LEU A 165 -11.28 5.65 -12.73
N GLU A 166 -11.83 6.61 -13.47
CA GLU A 166 -12.04 6.54 -14.92
C GLU A 166 -10.71 6.54 -15.68
N LEU A 167 -9.75 7.37 -15.26
CA LEU A 167 -8.39 7.38 -15.81
C LEU A 167 -7.70 6.01 -15.66
N LEU A 168 -7.98 5.30 -14.57
CA LEU A 168 -7.50 3.94 -14.33
C LEU A 168 -8.36 2.85 -15.01
N GLY A 169 -9.47 3.22 -15.66
CA GLY A 169 -10.37 2.29 -16.34
C GLY A 169 -11.18 1.38 -15.40
N VAL A 170 -11.32 1.75 -14.12
CA VAL A 170 -11.94 0.89 -13.08
C VAL A 170 -13.16 1.52 -12.43
N LYS A 171 -13.66 2.65 -12.92
CA LYS A 171 -14.83 3.32 -12.31
C LYS A 171 -16.08 2.43 -12.37
N GLY A 172 -16.79 2.35 -11.25
CA GLY A 172 -18.11 1.70 -11.17
C GLY A 172 -18.05 0.19 -11.00
N ALA A 173 -19.24 -0.43 -11.06
CA ALA A 173 -19.41 -1.87 -11.00
C ALA A 173 -19.08 -2.49 -12.36
N ASN A 174 -18.41 -3.63 -12.35
CA ASN A 174 -18.25 -4.43 -13.56
C ASN A 174 -19.44 -5.40 -13.66
N LEU A 175 -20.29 -5.20 -14.67
CA LEU A 175 -21.53 -5.97 -14.83
C LEU A 175 -21.27 -7.39 -15.36
N GLU A 176 -20.24 -7.57 -16.17
CA GLU A 176 -19.88 -8.86 -16.76
C GLU A 176 -19.12 -9.75 -15.77
N SER A 177 -18.22 -9.15 -14.98
CA SER A 177 -17.41 -9.84 -13.98
C SER A 177 -17.40 -9.05 -12.67
N PRO A 178 -18.44 -9.20 -11.81
CA PRO A 178 -18.51 -8.49 -10.54
C PRO A 178 -17.22 -8.59 -9.71
N GLY A 179 -16.72 -7.44 -9.27
CA GLY A 179 -15.46 -7.33 -8.55
C GLY A 179 -14.21 -7.13 -9.41
N ALA A 180 -14.28 -7.29 -10.74
CA ALA A 180 -13.12 -7.15 -11.62
C ALA A 180 -12.48 -5.77 -11.54
N ASN A 181 -13.28 -4.70 -11.47
CA ASN A 181 -12.77 -3.34 -11.36
C ASN A 181 -12.04 -3.13 -10.02
N SER A 182 -12.61 -3.62 -8.91
CA SER A 182 -11.95 -3.53 -7.60
C SER A 182 -10.68 -4.40 -7.49
N ARG A 183 -10.63 -5.54 -8.19
CA ARG A 183 -9.41 -6.37 -8.28
C ARG A 183 -8.33 -5.66 -9.09
N LEU A 184 -8.69 -5.07 -10.23
CA LEU A 184 -7.76 -4.30 -11.05
C LEU A 184 -7.22 -3.07 -10.28
N LEU A 185 -8.06 -2.35 -9.55
CA LEU A 185 -7.60 -1.26 -8.68
C LEU A 185 -6.60 -1.73 -7.62
N ALA A 186 -6.84 -2.89 -6.99
CA ALA A 186 -5.88 -3.46 -6.04
C ALA A 186 -4.54 -3.80 -6.70
N THR A 187 -4.56 -4.34 -7.93
CA THR A 187 -3.34 -4.58 -8.72
C THR A 187 -2.61 -3.28 -9.06
N VAL A 188 -3.33 -2.21 -9.40
CA VAL A 188 -2.74 -0.88 -9.65
C VAL A 188 -2.07 -0.35 -8.38
N VAL A 189 -2.70 -0.48 -7.21
CA VAL A 189 -2.11 -0.10 -5.92
C VAL A 189 -0.81 -0.86 -5.68
N ALA A 190 -0.82 -2.19 -5.81
CA ALA A 190 0.38 -3.00 -5.59
C ALA A 190 1.50 -2.68 -6.59
N GLY A 191 1.18 -2.48 -7.88
CA GLY A 191 2.15 -2.08 -8.89
C GLY A 191 2.75 -0.68 -8.64
N ALA A 192 1.92 0.27 -8.18
CA ALA A 192 2.40 1.58 -7.77
C ALA A 192 3.31 1.49 -6.54
N VAL A 193 2.98 0.64 -5.56
CA VAL A 193 3.82 0.38 -4.38
C VAL A 193 5.16 -0.21 -4.83
N LEU A 194 5.18 -1.25 -5.67
CA LEU A 194 6.42 -1.83 -6.22
C LEU A 194 7.31 -0.76 -6.87
N ALA A 195 6.73 0.12 -7.70
CA ALA A 195 7.47 1.20 -8.34
C ALA A 195 8.02 2.21 -7.32
N GLY A 196 7.22 2.56 -6.30
CA GLY A 196 7.63 3.42 -5.20
C GLY A 196 8.77 2.82 -4.39
N GLU A 197 8.66 1.54 -4.02
CA GLU A 197 9.66 0.78 -3.27
C GLU A 197 10.99 0.75 -4.02
N LEU A 198 10.95 0.38 -5.31
CA LEU A 198 12.13 0.33 -6.17
C LEU A 198 12.83 1.70 -6.23
N SER A 199 12.08 2.78 -6.41
CA SER A 199 12.62 4.14 -6.48
C SER A 199 13.27 4.59 -5.16
N LEU A 200 12.56 4.43 -4.03
CA LEU A 200 13.07 4.86 -2.73
C LEU A 200 14.29 4.05 -2.28
N MET A 201 14.23 2.72 -2.43
CA MET A 201 15.35 1.83 -2.09
C MET A 201 16.58 2.16 -2.93
N SER A 202 16.40 2.50 -4.20
CA SER A 202 17.49 2.93 -5.08
C SER A 202 18.11 4.26 -4.63
N ALA A 203 17.29 5.24 -4.28
CA ALA A 203 17.77 6.53 -3.77
C ALA A 203 18.53 6.40 -2.44
N LEU A 204 18.08 5.49 -1.56
CA LEU A 204 18.76 5.16 -0.30
C LEU A 204 20.09 4.45 -0.55
N ALA A 205 20.10 3.42 -1.40
CA ALA A 205 21.31 2.66 -1.75
C ALA A 205 22.38 3.54 -2.41
N ALA A 206 21.96 4.54 -3.19
CA ALA A 206 22.87 5.51 -3.82
C ALA A 206 23.30 6.67 -2.89
N GLY A 207 22.81 6.73 -1.65
CA GLY A 207 23.08 7.83 -0.70
C GLY A 207 22.50 9.19 -1.13
N GLN A 208 21.46 9.19 -1.96
CA GLN A 208 20.90 10.40 -2.57
C GLN A 208 19.68 10.98 -1.84
N LEU A 209 19.14 10.29 -0.84
CA LEU A 209 17.88 10.66 -0.20
C LEU A 209 17.86 12.10 0.34
N VAL A 210 18.89 12.50 1.09
CA VAL A 210 18.99 13.85 1.67
C VAL A 210 19.04 14.92 0.58
N LYS A 211 19.77 14.69 -0.50
CA LYS A 211 19.89 15.64 -1.62
C LYS A 211 18.56 15.80 -2.37
N SER A 212 17.82 14.71 -2.58
CA SER A 212 16.52 14.74 -3.26
C SER A 212 15.44 15.43 -2.44
N HIS A 213 15.37 15.17 -1.12
CA HIS A 213 14.44 15.89 -0.23
C HIS A 213 14.72 17.40 -0.18
N MET A 214 15.99 17.79 -0.14
CA MET A 214 16.37 19.21 -0.12
C MET A 214 16.05 19.93 -1.44
N LYS A 215 16.05 19.22 -2.58
CA LYS A 215 15.78 19.80 -3.91
C LYS A 215 14.29 19.89 -4.24
N TYR A 216 13.49 18.90 -3.84
CA TYR A 216 12.09 18.78 -4.29
C TYR A 216 11.05 18.94 -3.17
N ASN A 217 11.43 18.73 -1.91
CA ASN A 217 10.52 18.78 -0.76
C ASN A 217 10.70 20.03 0.12
N ARG A 218 11.61 20.94 -0.27
CA ARG A 218 11.72 22.30 0.26
C ARG A 218 11.59 23.28 -0.89
N SER A 219 10.70 24.27 -0.77
CA SER A 219 10.66 25.34 -1.75
C SER A 219 11.97 26.13 -1.69
N SER A 220 12.63 26.33 -2.83
CA SER A 220 13.83 27.18 -2.94
C SER A 220 13.56 28.66 -2.59
N LYS A 221 12.31 29.04 -2.29
CA LYS A 221 11.95 30.38 -1.81
C LYS A 221 12.38 30.67 -0.37
N ASP A 222 12.66 29.65 0.46
CA ASP A 222 13.06 29.88 1.85
C ASP A 222 14.56 30.12 2.04
N MET A 223 15.41 29.76 1.07
CA MET A 223 16.86 29.99 1.19
C MET A 223 17.33 31.38 0.76
N SER A 224 16.52 32.13 0.00
CA SER A 224 16.92 33.49 -0.45
C SER A 224 16.65 34.59 0.59
N LYS A 225 15.92 34.29 1.68
CA LYS A 225 15.61 35.29 2.73
C LYS A 225 16.56 35.28 3.94
N SER A 226 17.40 34.26 4.11
CA SER A 226 18.32 34.18 5.27
C SER A 226 19.75 34.63 4.98
N ALA A 227 20.05 35.10 3.76
CA ALA A 227 21.41 35.53 3.38
C ALA A 227 21.60 37.07 3.34
N CYS A 228 20.62 37.86 3.78
CA CYS A 228 20.73 39.32 3.81
C CYS A 228 20.27 39.84 5.17
N GLY A 229 21.20 39.94 6.13
CA GLY A 229 20.90 40.51 7.44
C GLY A 229 21.87 40.08 8.54
N LEU A 230 23.16 40.38 8.38
CA LEU A 230 24.10 40.56 9.49
C LEU A 230 25.31 41.34 8.97
N SER A 231 25.14 42.65 8.92
CA SER A 231 26.22 43.62 8.90
C SER A 231 26.00 44.58 10.06
N ILE A 232 27.07 44.75 10.85
CA ILE A 232 27.24 45.45 12.14
C ILE A 232 27.14 44.49 13.34
#